data_AF-A0A3A3ZC10-F1
#
_entry.id   AF-A0A3A3ZC10-F1
#
_cell.length_a   1.000
_cell.length_b   1.000
_cell.length_c   1.000
_cell.angle_alpha   90.00
_cell.angle_beta   90.00
_cell.angle_gamma   90.00
#
_symmetry.space_group_name_H-M   'P 1'
#
loop_
_entity.id
_entity.type
_entity.pdbx_description
1 polymer ?
#
loop_
_entity_poly.entity_id
_entity_poly.type
_entity_poly.pdbx_seq_one_letter_code
_entity_poly.pdbx_strand_id
1 'polypeptide(L)'
;MRVDLPTGQHLRPIRADDVDIDLPAVMGSRERLWATYGEAWGWPPADMTREEDREDLARHEREVEAHASFNYALLDEGETELLGCVYVDPPEAPGADAEVSWWVVDRLVGTDVERALDELVPRWLAEDWPLQRPRYVGRDLSWSAWVALARPDRQAQA
;
A
#
# COMPACT_ATOMS: atom_id res chain seq x y z
N MET A 1 15.28 4.74 4.56
CA MET A 1 15.02 3.49 5.32
C MET A 1 14.93 2.34 4.34
N ARG A 2 15.52 1.18 4.65
CA ARG A 2 15.45 -0.04 3.85
C ARG A 2 15.13 -1.21 4.79
N VAL A 3 14.25 -2.13 4.38
CA VAL A 3 13.89 -3.34 5.14
C VAL A 3 13.98 -4.54 4.21
N ASP A 4 14.85 -5.49 4.52
CA ASP A 4 15.08 -6.65 3.65
C ASP A 4 14.08 -7.79 3.92
N LEU A 5 13.60 -8.42 2.85
CA LEU A 5 12.85 -9.67 2.91
C LEU A 5 13.81 -10.87 2.82
N PRO A 6 13.50 -12.00 3.47
CA PRO A 6 14.31 -13.22 3.38
C PRO A 6 14.39 -13.81 1.95
N THR A 7 13.51 -13.38 1.05
CA THR A 7 13.42 -13.80 -0.35
C THR A 7 14.27 -12.96 -1.31
N GLY A 8 15.04 -11.98 -0.80
CA GLY A 8 15.97 -11.16 -1.58
C GLY A 8 15.36 -9.92 -2.21
N GLN A 9 14.13 -9.56 -1.84
CA GLN A 9 13.52 -8.26 -2.13
C GLN A 9 13.72 -7.32 -0.94
N HIS A 10 13.42 -6.05 -1.10
CA HIS A 10 13.42 -5.09 0.01
C HIS A 10 12.32 -4.04 -0.13
N LEU A 11 11.98 -3.43 1.01
CA LEU A 11 11.12 -2.25 1.10
C LEU A 11 11.98 -1.00 1.24
N ARG A 12 11.57 0.09 0.56
CA ARG A 12 12.03 1.45 0.85
C ARG A 12 10.93 2.46 0.50
N PRO A 13 10.95 3.69 1.05
CA PRO A 13 10.01 4.72 0.63
C PRO A 13 10.00 4.88 -0.89
N ILE A 14 8.79 4.98 -1.45
CA ILE A 14 8.59 5.23 -2.87
C ILE A 14 8.96 6.69 -3.21
N ARG A 15 9.38 6.92 -4.46
CA ARG A 15 9.88 8.21 -4.95
C ARG A 15 9.21 8.56 -6.26
N ALA A 16 9.16 9.85 -6.59
CA ALA A 16 8.66 10.32 -7.89
C ALA A 16 9.41 9.71 -9.09
N ASP A 17 10.69 9.37 -8.91
CA ASP A 17 11.53 8.77 -9.94
C ASP A 17 11.30 7.26 -10.15
N ASP A 18 10.47 6.62 -9.32
CA ASP A 18 10.07 5.21 -9.49
C ASP A 18 8.96 5.03 -10.55
N VAL A 19 8.44 6.11 -11.14
CA VAL A 19 7.33 6.08 -12.12
C VAL A 19 7.50 5.05 -13.24
N ASP A 20 8.72 4.85 -13.73
CA ASP A 20 8.98 3.93 -14.85
C ASP A 20 8.91 2.44 -14.43
N ILE A 21 8.98 2.14 -13.13
CA ILE A 21 8.82 0.80 -12.57
C ILE A 21 7.47 0.62 -11.85
N ASP A 22 6.87 1.69 -11.33
CA ASP A 22 5.57 1.68 -10.66
C ASP A 22 4.41 1.52 -11.66
N LEU A 23 4.35 2.38 -12.69
CA LEU A 23 3.27 2.36 -13.68
C LEU A 23 3.08 0.96 -14.30
N PRO A 24 4.12 0.22 -14.74
CA PRO A 24 3.94 -1.16 -15.22
C PRO A 24 3.43 -2.13 -14.16
N ALA A 25 3.86 -2.00 -12.90
CA ALA A 25 3.45 -2.87 -11.80
C ALA A 25 1.97 -2.67 -11.44
N VAL A 26 1.56 -1.41 -11.31
CA VAL A 26 0.18 -1.00 -11.02
C VAL A 26 -0.73 -1.36 -12.19
N MET A 27 -0.38 -0.93 -13.40
CA MET A 27 -1.22 -1.17 -14.57
C MET A 27 -1.27 -2.64 -14.99
N GLY A 28 -0.19 -3.39 -14.75
CA GLY A 28 -0.14 -4.83 -14.96
C GLY A 28 -1.00 -5.65 -13.98
N SER A 29 -1.30 -5.10 -12.80
CA SER A 29 -2.13 -5.73 -11.76
C SER A 29 -3.48 -5.03 -11.55
N ARG A 30 -3.84 -4.11 -12.47
CA ARG A 30 -4.87 -3.10 -12.25
C ARG A 30 -6.25 -3.65 -11.93
N GLU A 31 -6.69 -4.71 -12.61
CA GLU A 31 -8.03 -5.26 -12.37
C GLU A 31 -8.20 -5.73 -10.92
N ARG A 32 -7.20 -6.44 -10.38
CA ARG A 32 -7.21 -6.90 -8.99
C ARG A 32 -7.02 -5.76 -8.00
N LEU A 33 -6.13 -4.82 -8.30
CA LEU A 33 -5.93 -3.63 -7.46
C LEU A 33 -7.21 -2.79 -7.40
N TRP A 34 -7.89 -2.57 -8.52
CA TRP A 34 -9.17 -1.86 -8.55
C TRP A 34 -10.27 -2.60 -7.78
N ALA A 35 -10.33 -3.93 -7.87
CA ALA A 35 -11.27 -4.72 -7.07
C ALA A 35 -11.02 -4.60 -5.55
N THR A 36 -9.79 -4.26 -5.15
CA THR A 36 -9.39 -4.12 -3.75
C THR A 36 -9.58 -2.68 -3.25
N TYR A 37 -9.05 -1.71 -4.01
CA TYR A 37 -8.90 -0.32 -3.59
C TYR A 37 -9.88 0.64 -4.28
N GLY A 38 -10.54 0.23 -5.37
CA GLY A 38 -11.32 1.13 -6.21
C GLY A 38 -12.51 1.77 -5.51
N GLU A 39 -13.21 1.05 -4.62
CA GLU A 39 -14.31 1.62 -3.83
C GLU A 39 -13.81 2.61 -2.76
N ALA A 40 -12.69 2.28 -2.11
CA ALA A 40 -12.13 3.06 -1.02
C ALA A 40 -11.40 4.32 -1.50
N TRP A 41 -10.53 4.16 -2.49
CA TRP A 41 -9.54 5.15 -2.92
C TRP A 41 -9.76 5.66 -4.35
N GLY A 42 -10.61 5.00 -5.14
CA GLY A 42 -10.77 5.33 -6.56
C GLY A 42 -9.50 5.04 -7.38
N TRP A 43 -8.66 4.11 -6.91
CA TRP A 43 -7.36 3.78 -7.48
C TRP A 43 -7.22 2.27 -7.78
N PRO A 44 -6.49 1.86 -8.82
CA PRO A 44 -5.91 2.67 -9.89
C PRO A 44 -6.88 2.87 -11.08
N PRO A 45 -7.01 4.12 -11.62
CA PRO A 45 -7.90 4.40 -12.74
C PRO A 45 -7.50 3.66 -14.02
N ALA A 46 -8.41 3.61 -15.01
CA ALA A 46 -8.22 2.81 -16.23
C ALA A 46 -7.17 3.37 -17.17
N ASP A 47 -7.10 4.67 -17.19
CA ASP A 47 -6.37 5.51 -18.11
C ASP A 47 -5.26 6.27 -17.38
N MET A 48 -4.79 5.74 -16.24
CA MET A 48 -3.69 6.32 -15.48
C MET A 48 -2.49 6.59 -16.38
N THR A 49 -2.16 7.86 -16.54
CA THR A 49 -1.03 8.30 -17.34
C THR A 49 0.25 8.27 -16.51
N ARG A 50 1.40 8.22 -17.20
CA ARG A 50 2.71 8.33 -16.55
C ARG A 50 2.88 9.64 -15.78
N GLU A 51 2.26 10.73 -16.24
CA GLU A 51 2.33 12.03 -15.57
C GLU A 51 1.54 12.01 -14.26
N GLU A 52 0.29 11.53 -14.30
CA GLU A 52 -0.55 11.37 -13.11
C GLU A 52 0.09 10.44 -12.08
N ASP A 53 0.66 9.33 -12.54
CA ASP A 53 1.39 8.39 -11.68
C ASP A 53 2.59 9.07 -11.00
N ARG A 54 3.43 9.77 -11.77
CA ARG A 54 4.56 10.53 -11.22
C ARG A 54 4.12 11.59 -10.21
N GLU A 55 3.02 12.29 -10.47
CA GLU A 55 2.48 13.31 -9.56
C GLU A 55 2.01 12.69 -8.24
N ASP A 56 1.38 11.51 -8.30
CA ASP A 56 0.96 10.75 -7.13
C ASP A 56 2.15 10.25 -6.31
N LEU A 57 3.17 9.69 -6.97
CA LEU A 57 4.42 9.29 -6.33
C LEU A 57 5.13 10.48 -5.68
N ALA A 58 5.16 11.64 -6.34
CA ALA A 58 5.72 12.85 -5.77
C ALA A 58 4.93 13.36 -4.56
N ARG A 59 3.61 13.15 -4.52
CA ARG A 59 2.79 13.43 -3.34
C ARG A 59 3.19 12.52 -2.19
N HIS A 60 3.28 11.21 -2.43
CA HIS A 60 3.71 10.24 -1.42
C HIS A 60 5.12 10.52 -0.87
N GLU A 61 6.05 10.92 -1.73
CA GLU A 61 7.41 11.29 -1.31
C GLU A 61 7.38 12.47 -0.32
N ARG A 62 6.59 13.52 -0.59
CA ARG A 62 6.40 14.65 0.33
C ARG A 62 5.70 14.25 1.63
N GLU A 63 4.73 13.33 1.55
CA GLU A 63 4.02 12.82 2.74
C GLU A 63 4.97 12.05 3.67
N VAL A 64 5.86 11.22 3.10
CA VAL A 64 6.91 10.52 3.85
C VAL A 64 7.86 11.52 4.51
N GLU A 65 8.34 12.53 3.78
CA GLU A 65 9.21 13.58 4.33
C GLU A 65 8.54 14.35 5.48
N ALA A 66 7.22 14.55 5.40
CA ALA A 66 6.44 15.21 6.43
C ALA A 66 5.98 14.28 7.57
N HIS A 67 6.28 12.97 7.50
CA HIS A 67 5.75 11.93 8.39
C HIS A 67 4.21 11.95 8.48
N ALA A 68 3.53 12.23 7.38
CA ALA A 68 2.07 12.32 7.33
C ALA A 68 1.42 10.95 6.99
N SER A 69 1.98 10.27 6.00
CA SER A 69 1.65 8.91 5.57
C SER A 69 2.89 8.32 4.91
N PHE A 70 2.91 7.00 4.74
CA PHE A 70 4.07 6.32 4.19
C PHE A 70 3.67 5.28 3.16
N ASN A 71 4.23 5.39 1.95
CA ASN A 71 4.16 4.39 0.90
C ASN A 71 5.57 3.83 0.67
N TYR A 72 5.72 2.52 0.87
CA TYR A 72 6.97 1.78 0.65
C TYR A 72 6.83 0.89 -0.58
N ALA A 73 7.74 1.03 -1.53
CA ALA A 73 7.86 0.13 -2.67
C ALA A 73 8.56 -1.18 -2.25
N LEU A 74 7.97 -2.32 -2.62
CA LEU A 74 8.64 -3.62 -2.63
C LEU A 74 9.40 -3.76 -3.94
N LEU A 75 10.71 -3.92 -3.88
CA LEU A 75 11.60 -3.92 -5.03
C LEU A 75 12.42 -5.21 -5.07
N ASP A 76 12.85 -5.61 -6.27
CA ASP A 76 13.94 -6.56 -6.40
C ASP A 76 15.27 -5.94 -5.91
N GLU A 77 16.29 -6.77 -5.64
CA GLU A 77 17.58 -6.30 -5.11
C GLU A 77 18.22 -5.19 -5.96
N GLY A 78 18.05 -5.25 -7.28
CA GLY A 78 18.60 -4.27 -8.21
C GLY A 78 17.77 -2.99 -8.36
N GLU A 79 16.61 -2.91 -7.71
CA GLU A 79 15.58 -1.86 -7.92
C GLU A 79 15.24 -1.65 -9.40
N THR A 80 15.23 -2.74 -10.17
CA THR A 80 14.87 -2.75 -11.58
C THR A 80 13.38 -2.94 -11.81
N GLU A 81 12.65 -3.40 -10.79
CA GLU A 81 11.21 -3.64 -10.87
C GLU A 81 10.51 -3.38 -9.53
N LEU A 82 9.33 -2.76 -9.58
CA LEU A 82 8.41 -2.67 -8.46
C LEU A 82 7.50 -3.90 -8.44
N LEU A 83 7.48 -4.56 -7.29
CA LEU A 83 6.85 -5.86 -7.08
C LEU A 83 5.62 -5.77 -6.17
N GLY A 84 5.33 -4.60 -5.62
CA GLY A 84 4.28 -4.36 -4.65
C GLY A 84 4.48 -3.06 -3.88
N CYS A 85 3.50 -2.70 -3.05
CA CYS A 85 3.60 -1.56 -2.13
C CYS A 85 3.05 -1.90 -0.75
N VAL A 86 3.55 -1.20 0.27
CA VAL A 86 3.03 -1.17 1.64
C VAL A 86 2.66 0.26 2.00
N TYR A 87 1.40 0.48 2.37
CA TYR A 87 0.86 1.75 2.82
C TYR A 87 0.71 1.72 4.34
N VAL A 88 1.11 2.81 4.99
CA VAL A 88 0.89 3.09 6.41
C VAL A 88 0.32 4.51 6.50
N ASP A 89 -1.00 4.59 6.63
CA ASP A 89 -1.77 5.81 6.58
C ASP A 89 -2.30 6.20 7.97
N PRO A 90 -2.54 7.50 8.23
CA PRO A 90 -3.26 7.91 9.41
C PRO A 90 -4.67 7.32 9.39
N PRO A 91 -5.25 6.96 10.56
CA PRO A 91 -6.53 6.27 10.59
C PRO A 91 -7.67 7.19 10.18
N GLU A 92 -8.46 6.78 9.18
CA GLU A 92 -9.72 7.48 8.83
C GLU A 92 -10.89 7.04 9.72
N ALA A 93 -10.87 5.80 10.22
CA ALA A 93 -11.90 5.25 11.10
C ALA A 93 -11.43 5.09 12.55
N PRO A 94 -12.29 5.32 13.56
CA PRO A 94 -11.90 5.28 14.96
C PRO A 94 -11.39 3.90 15.40
N GLY A 95 -10.57 3.87 16.45
CA GLY A 95 -10.12 2.63 17.08
C GLY A 95 -8.84 2.00 16.50
N ALA A 96 -8.12 2.73 15.64
CA ALA A 96 -6.77 2.42 15.21
C ALA A 96 -5.89 3.67 15.32
N ASP A 97 -4.57 3.49 15.36
CA ASP A 97 -3.59 4.59 15.27
C ASP A 97 -2.83 4.64 13.94
N ALA A 98 -3.02 3.62 13.10
CA ALA A 98 -2.65 3.61 11.68
C ALA A 98 -3.52 2.62 10.90
N GLU A 99 -3.67 2.86 9.60
CA GLU A 99 -4.29 1.96 8.64
C GLU A 99 -3.24 1.47 7.67
N VAL A 100 -3.13 0.14 7.58
CA VAL A 100 -2.03 -0.52 6.90
C VAL A 100 -2.60 -1.46 5.85
N SER A 101 -2.11 -1.35 4.62
CA SER A 101 -2.44 -2.27 3.54
C SER A 101 -1.22 -2.53 2.69
N TRP A 102 -1.16 -3.68 2.04
CA TRP A 102 -0.11 -3.97 1.08
C TRP A 102 -0.60 -4.92 0.00
N TRP A 103 0.09 -4.88 -1.14
CA TRP A 103 -0.15 -5.75 -2.28
C TRP A 103 1.18 -6.14 -2.91
N VAL A 104 1.18 -7.25 -3.64
CA VAL A 104 2.24 -7.65 -4.59
C VAL A 104 1.66 -7.70 -5.99
N VAL A 105 2.48 -7.60 -7.04
CA VAL A 105 2.05 -7.78 -8.44
C VAL A 105 1.42 -9.15 -8.66
N ASP A 106 0.52 -9.28 -9.64
CA ASP A 106 -0.32 -10.48 -9.86
C ASP A 106 0.46 -11.80 -9.90
N ARG A 107 1.62 -11.82 -10.56
CA ARG A 107 2.44 -13.04 -10.68
C ARG A 107 3.07 -13.52 -9.37
N LEU A 108 3.09 -12.68 -8.34
CA LEU A 108 3.64 -13.01 -7.02
C LEU A 108 2.56 -13.43 -6.02
N VAL A 109 1.28 -13.35 -6.39
CA VAL A 109 0.18 -13.82 -5.54
C VAL A 109 0.31 -15.33 -5.29
N GLY A 110 0.22 -15.73 -4.03
CA GLY A 110 0.36 -17.11 -3.56
C GLY A 110 1.79 -17.64 -3.51
N THR A 111 2.79 -16.80 -3.86
CA THR A 111 4.20 -17.19 -3.84
C THR A 111 4.84 -17.01 -2.47
N ASP A 112 6.06 -17.52 -2.29
CA ASP A 112 6.82 -17.32 -1.05
C ASP A 112 7.21 -15.84 -0.84
N VAL A 113 7.24 -15.01 -1.89
CA VAL A 113 7.48 -13.56 -1.76
C VAL A 113 6.31 -12.87 -1.08
N GLU A 114 5.07 -13.17 -1.49
CA GLU A 114 3.87 -12.62 -0.82
C GLU A 114 3.80 -13.09 0.63
N ARG A 115 4.06 -14.38 0.88
CA ARG A 115 4.08 -14.91 2.25
C ARG A 115 5.14 -14.23 3.12
N ALA A 116 6.33 -14.01 2.58
CA ALA A 116 7.40 -13.30 3.28
C ALA A 116 7.01 -11.85 3.60
N LEU A 117 6.32 -11.16 2.68
CA LEU A 117 5.80 -9.82 2.92
C LEU A 117 4.69 -9.82 3.99
N ASP A 118 3.75 -10.76 3.91
CA ASP A 118 2.66 -10.94 4.87
C ASP A 118 3.19 -11.17 6.30
N GLU A 119 4.30 -11.88 6.46
CA GLU A 119 4.97 -12.10 7.75
C GLU A 119 5.82 -10.89 8.18
N LEU A 120 6.49 -10.23 7.22
CA LEU A 120 7.39 -9.11 7.50
C LEU A 120 6.64 -7.87 7.99
N VAL A 121 5.58 -7.44 7.30
CA VAL A 121 4.94 -6.14 7.55
C VAL A 121 4.47 -6.01 9.00
N PRO A 122 3.68 -6.95 9.57
CA PRO A 122 3.22 -6.81 10.96
C PRO A 122 4.35 -6.84 11.98
N ARG A 123 5.36 -7.70 11.77
CA ARG A 123 6.53 -7.81 12.64
C ARG A 123 7.33 -6.51 12.65
N TRP A 124 7.64 -6.01 11.45
CA TRP A 124 8.40 -4.77 11.27
C TRP A 124 7.70 -3.58 11.91
N LEU A 125 6.38 -3.42 11.70
CA LEU A 125 5.63 -2.35 12.35
C LEU A 125 5.60 -2.48 13.87
N ALA A 126 5.52 -3.70 14.42
CA ALA A 126 5.55 -3.91 15.87
C ALA A 126 6.91 -3.63 16.51
N GLU A 127 8.01 -3.83 15.78
CA GLU A 127 9.38 -3.67 16.27
C GLU A 127 9.88 -2.23 16.13
N ASP A 128 9.61 -1.59 15.00
CA ASP A 128 10.27 -0.34 14.61
C ASP A 128 9.38 0.90 14.68
N TRP A 129 8.05 0.72 14.77
CA TRP A 129 7.11 1.84 14.75
C TRP A 129 6.47 2.08 16.13
N PRO A 130 6.16 3.34 16.48
CA PRO A 130 5.49 3.68 17.74
C PRO A 130 3.98 3.38 17.72
N LEU A 131 3.54 2.40 16.94
CA LEU A 131 2.13 2.02 16.79
C LEU A 131 1.71 1.09 17.92
N GLN A 132 0.56 1.37 18.54
CA GLN A 132 -0.04 0.53 19.57
C GLN A 132 -1.18 -0.32 19.01
N ARG A 133 -1.89 0.19 18.01
CA ARG A 133 -3.11 -0.42 17.46
C ARG A 133 -3.21 -0.25 15.94
N PRO A 134 -2.23 -0.74 15.17
CA PRO A 134 -2.33 -0.73 13.72
C PRO A 134 -3.50 -1.59 13.26
N ARG A 135 -4.19 -1.15 12.20
CA ARG A 135 -5.26 -1.90 11.55
C ARG A 135 -4.79 -2.37 10.19
N TYR A 136 -4.78 -3.68 9.97
CA TYR A 136 -4.40 -4.28 8.69
C TYR A 136 -5.65 -4.46 7.80
N VAL A 137 -5.90 -3.50 6.92
CA VAL A 137 -7.06 -3.49 6.02
C VAL A 137 -6.86 -4.52 4.90
N GLY A 138 -7.92 -5.25 4.57
CA GLY A 138 -7.90 -6.41 3.69
C GLY A 138 -7.45 -7.71 4.37
N ARG A 139 -6.95 -7.66 5.61
CA ARG A 139 -6.40 -8.82 6.35
C ARG A 139 -7.24 -9.08 7.60
N ASP A 140 -7.19 -8.18 8.58
CA ASP A 140 -7.97 -8.27 9.83
C ASP A 140 -9.37 -7.67 9.69
N LEU A 141 -9.53 -6.74 8.75
CA LEU A 141 -10.78 -6.05 8.45
C LEU A 141 -10.95 -5.99 6.94
N SER A 142 -12.07 -6.45 6.40
CA SER A 142 -12.33 -6.33 4.96
C SER A 142 -12.45 -4.87 4.53
N TRP A 143 -12.10 -4.58 3.26
CA TRP A 143 -12.29 -3.26 2.67
C TRP A 143 -13.71 -2.74 2.80
N SER A 144 -14.71 -3.59 2.57
CA SER A 144 -16.13 -3.23 2.72
C SER A 144 -16.50 -2.85 4.15
N ALA A 145 -15.96 -3.56 5.16
CA ALA A 145 -16.19 -3.22 6.56
C ALA A 145 -15.47 -1.93 6.95
N TRP A 146 -14.27 -1.70 6.40
CA TRP A 146 -13.53 -0.45 6.57
C TRP A 146 -14.28 0.76 6.00
N VAL A 147 -14.78 0.67 4.76
CA VAL A 147 -15.57 1.74 4.12
C VAL A 147 -16.81 2.09 4.96
N ALA A 148 -17.49 1.08 5.53
CA ALA A 148 -18.64 1.29 6.39
C ALA A 148 -18.28 2.02 7.71
N LEU A 149 -17.09 1.78 8.26
CA LEU A 149 -16.59 2.45 9.47
C LEU A 149 -16.12 3.89 9.19
N ALA A 150 -15.44 4.11 8.08
CA ALA A 150 -14.90 5.42 7.70
C ALA A 150 -16.01 6.40 7.25
N ARG A 151 -17.14 5.90 6.76
CA ARG A 151 -18.27 6.71 6.27
C ARG A 151 -19.59 6.36 6.98
N PRO A 152 -19.75 6.70 8.28
CA PRO A 152 -20.94 6.30 9.05
C PRO A 152 -22.26 6.89 8.53
N ASP A 153 -22.24 7.98 7.76
CA ASP A 153 -23.45 8.76 7.42
C ASP A 153 -24.23 8.27 6.18
N ARG A 154 -23.84 7.18 5.52
CA ARG A 154 -24.57 6.67 4.33
C ARG A 154 -25.76 5.74 4.64
N GLN A 155 -25.92 5.27 5.88
CA GLN A 155 -27.03 4.39 6.29
C GLN A 155 -28.18 5.08 7.05
N ALA A 156 -28.09 6.40 7.30
CA ALA A 156 -29.11 7.14 8.06
C ALA A 156 -30.15 7.90 7.21
N GLN A 157 -30.17 7.70 5.89
CA GLN A 157 -31.18 8.28 5.00
C GLN A 157 -31.75 7.22 4.05
N ALA A 158 -32.65 6.40 4.57
CA ALA A 158 -33.63 5.63 3.80
C ALA A 158 -34.95 5.59 4.59
#